data_AF-A0A7D5Z1Z4-F1
#
_entry.id   AF-A0A7D5Z1Z4-F1
#
_cell.length_a   1.000
_cell.length_b   1.000
_cell.length_c   1.000
_cell.angle_alpha   90.00
_cell.angle_beta   90.00
_cell.angle_gamma   90.00
#
_symmetry.space_group_name_H-M   'P 1'
#
loop_
_entity.id
_entity.type
_entity.pdbx_description
1 polymer ?
#
loop_
_entity_poly.entity_id
_entity_poly.type
_entity_poly.pdbx_seq_one_letter_code
_entity_poly.pdbx_strand_id
1 'polypeptide(L)'
;MVSLSIVATFVASAAALGINCRGSGGCTFNDAKLSDVLTQVKQIQAQGNGNHHYNMGVQLACAQGQYSSICAFYQNGASGTANDAAGQLQGLVDHKCSQCGSIPTQPGNDVSKGELTVNIVSAPCCKGNCACPI
;
A
#
# COMPACT_ATOMS: atom_id res chain seq x y z
N MET A 1 21.62 -25.62 -51.29
CA MET A 1 21.56 -24.31 -50.58
C MET A 1 20.44 -24.41 -49.56
N VAL A 2 20.76 -24.63 -48.29
CA VAL A 2 19.76 -24.71 -47.21
C VAL A 2 19.67 -23.34 -46.57
N SER A 3 18.56 -22.64 -46.80
CA SER A 3 18.30 -21.33 -46.22
C SER A 3 17.87 -21.50 -44.77
N LEU A 4 18.66 -20.97 -43.83
CA LEU A 4 18.39 -21.02 -42.39
C LEU A 4 17.60 -19.77 -42.00
N SER A 5 16.27 -19.88 -41.94
CA SER A 5 15.40 -18.79 -41.44
C SER A 5 15.51 -18.71 -39.92
N ILE A 6 16.17 -17.66 -39.41
CA ILE A 6 16.24 -17.37 -37.98
C ILE A 6 14.90 -16.74 -37.56
N VAL A 7 14.10 -17.50 -36.82
CA VAL A 7 12.88 -16.99 -36.16
C VAL A 7 13.30 -16.27 -34.88
N ALA A 8 13.30 -14.95 -34.90
CA ALA A 8 13.51 -14.13 -33.70
C ALA A 8 12.24 -14.15 -32.85
N THR A 9 12.28 -14.86 -31.72
CA THR A 9 11.22 -14.85 -30.70
C THR A 9 11.35 -13.59 -29.85
N PHE A 10 10.37 -12.69 -29.95
CA PHE A 10 10.24 -11.55 -29.04
C PHE A 10 9.71 -12.05 -27.69
N VAL A 11 10.60 -12.21 -26.71
CA VAL A 11 10.20 -12.47 -25.33
C VAL A 11 9.73 -11.14 -24.74
N ALA A 12 8.42 -10.94 -24.63
CA ALA A 12 7.85 -9.82 -23.89
C ALA A 12 8.07 -10.05 -22.39
N SER A 13 8.98 -9.31 -21.77
CA SER A 13 9.10 -9.26 -20.32
C SER A 13 7.91 -8.49 -19.76
N ALA A 14 7.08 -9.14 -18.94
CA ALA A 14 6.09 -8.42 -18.15
C ALA A 14 6.84 -7.53 -17.15
N ALA A 15 6.73 -6.20 -17.30
CA ALA A 15 7.23 -5.29 -16.28
C ALA A 15 6.43 -5.52 -15.00
N ALA A 16 7.10 -5.95 -13.92
CA ALA A 16 6.49 -6.03 -12.61
C ALA A 16 6.01 -4.64 -12.18
N LEU A 17 4.78 -4.56 -11.66
CA LEU A 17 4.26 -3.30 -11.14
C LEU A 17 4.94 -3.01 -9.81
N GLY A 18 5.66 -1.91 -9.72
CA GLY A 18 6.32 -1.46 -8.51
C GLY A 18 5.46 -0.54 -7.65
N ILE A 19 6.12 0.28 -6.83
CA ILE A 19 5.47 1.38 -6.11
C ILE A 19 4.60 2.21 -7.05
N ASN A 20 3.37 2.53 -6.62
CA ASN A 20 2.40 3.21 -7.47
C ASN A 20 1.30 3.88 -6.64
N CYS A 21 0.56 4.80 -7.27
CA CYS A 21 -0.56 5.51 -6.66
C CYS A 21 -1.94 4.99 -7.16
N ARG A 22 -2.01 3.72 -7.56
CA ARG A 22 -3.27 3.12 -8.00
C ARG A 22 -4.14 2.77 -6.79
N GLY A 23 -5.44 2.82 -6.99
CA GLY A 23 -6.43 2.47 -5.99
C GLY A 23 -7.80 2.28 -6.65
N SER A 24 -8.83 2.08 -5.84
CA SER A 24 -10.20 2.08 -6.33
C SER A 24 -10.57 3.42 -6.96
N GLY A 25 -11.58 3.45 -7.84
CA GLY A 25 -12.10 4.72 -8.38
C GLY A 25 -12.60 5.68 -7.29
N GLY A 26 -13.00 5.16 -6.12
CA GLY A 26 -13.35 5.97 -4.96
C GLY A 26 -12.20 6.85 -4.45
N CYS A 27 -10.94 6.46 -4.68
CA CYS A 27 -9.77 7.29 -4.37
C CYS A 27 -9.71 8.59 -5.18
N THR A 28 -10.41 8.70 -6.31
CA THR A 28 -10.45 9.92 -7.12
C THR A 28 -11.55 10.89 -6.66
N PHE A 29 -12.61 10.37 -6.04
CA PHE A 29 -13.80 11.15 -5.65
C PHE A 29 -13.90 11.40 -4.15
N ASN A 30 -13.03 10.81 -3.34
CA ASN A 30 -12.94 11.02 -1.90
C ASN A 30 -11.81 12.02 -1.59
N ASP A 31 -11.79 12.64 -0.43
CA ASP A 31 -10.80 13.67 -0.04
C ASP A 31 -9.89 13.24 1.14
N ALA A 32 -9.98 11.98 1.56
CA ALA A 32 -9.10 11.42 2.57
C ALA A 32 -7.63 11.51 2.14
N LYS A 33 -6.72 11.76 3.09
CA LYS A 33 -5.30 11.98 2.79
C LYS A 33 -4.43 10.83 3.25
N LEU A 34 -3.52 10.40 2.37
CA LEU A 34 -2.50 9.40 2.73
C LEU A 34 -1.65 9.88 3.93
N SER A 35 -1.36 11.17 4.00
CA SER A 35 -0.61 11.79 5.11
C SER A 35 -1.29 11.59 6.47
N ASP A 36 -2.61 11.53 6.50
CA ASP A 36 -3.36 11.34 7.74
C ASP A 36 -3.21 9.89 8.21
N VAL A 37 -3.29 8.92 7.29
CA VAL A 37 -3.00 7.50 7.58
C VAL A 37 -1.58 7.33 8.13
N LEU A 38 -0.58 7.95 7.49
CA LEU A 38 0.80 7.95 7.97
C LEU A 38 0.93 8.54 9.36
N THR A 39 0.22 9.64 9.64
CA THR A 39 0.21 10.28 10.96
C THR A 39 -0.31 9.32 12.03
N GLN A 40 -1.39 8.59 11.74
CA GLN A 40 -1.95 7.61 12.66
C GLN A 40 -1.00 6.43 12.91
N VAL A 41 -0.33 5.91 11.88
CA VAL A 41 0.69 4.85 12.07
C VAL A 41 1.87 5.36 12.90
N LYS A 42 2.31 6.60 12.70
CA LYS A 42 3.35 7.23 13.54
C LYS A 42 2.89 7.40 14.99
N GLN A 43 1.59 7.59 15.26
CA GLN A 43 1.06 7.59 16.62
C GLN A 43 1.15 6.20 17.28
N ILE A 44 0.92 5.11 16.54
CA ILE A 44 1.14 3.73 17.03
C ILE A 44 2.60 3.57 17.48
N GLN A 45 3.55 4.07 16.69
CA GLN A 45 4.97 4.05 17.06
C GLN A 45 5.24 4.87 18.33
N ALA A 46 4.69 6.08 18.41
CA ALA A 46 4.87 6.98 19.57
C ALA A 46 4.28 6.40 20.86
N GLN A 47 3.29 5.52 20.77
CA GLN A 47 2.70 4.78 21.89
C GLN A 47 3.52 3.54 22.30
N GLY A 48 4.68 3.29 21.66
CA GLY A 48 5.54 2.15 21.96
C GLY A 48 5.17 0.86 21.21
N ASN A 49 4.17 0.91 20.33
CA ASN A 49 3.68 -0.27 19.59
C ASN A 49 4.30 -0.41 18.20
N GLY A 50 5.47 0.19 17.96
CA GLY A 50 6.17 0.16 16.66
C GLY A 50 6.47 -1.26 16.17
N ASN A 51 6.72 -2.20 17.09
CA ASN A 51 7.01 -3.60 16.77
C ASN A 51 5.77 -4.50 16.73
N HIS A 52 4.57 -3.96 16.95
CA HIS A 52 3.36 -4.76 16.80
C HIS A 52 3.21 -5.21 15.35
N HIS A 53 2.94 -6.50 15.16
CA HIS A 53 2.93 -7.16 13.86
C HIS A 53 1.50 -7.30 13.32
N TYR A 54 1.27 -6.75 12.13
CA TYR A 54 0.00 -6.82 11.43
C TYR A 54 0.05 -7.89 10.35
N ASN A 55 -0.89 -8.83 10.43
CA ASN A 55 -1.09 -9.85 9.40
C ASN A 55 -1.73 -9.26 8.14
N MET A 56 -1.65 -10.01 7.05
CA MET A 56 -2.31 -9.69 5.80
C MET A 56 -3.80 -9.39 6.00
N GLY A 57 -4.30 -8.32 5.39
CA GLY A 57 -5.69 -7.87 5.44
C GLY A 57 -6.09 -7.14 6.72
N VAL A 58 -5.23 -7.13 7.74
CA VAL A 58 -5.49 -6.36 8.96
C VAL A 58 -5.17 -4.89 8.70
N GLN A 59 -6.13 -4.02 9.03
CA GLN A 59 -5.97 -2.58 8.91
C GLN A 59 -5.11 -2.06 10.07
N LEU A 60 -4.14 -1.20 9.76
CA LEU A 60 -3.26 -0.56 10.75
C LEU A 60 -3.83 0.77 11.21
N ALA A 61 -4.27 1.57 10.24
CA ALA A 61 -4.81 2.90 10.47
C ALA A 61 -5.69 3.32 9.30
N CYS A 62 -6.61 4.23 9.58
CA CYS A 62 -7.56 4.76 8.64
C CYS A 62 -7.60 6.29 8.67
N ALA A 63 -7.94 6.88 7.53
CA ALA A 63 -8.28 8.28 7.40
C ALA A 63 -9.66 8.42 6.77
N GLN A 64 -10.49 9.25 7.39
CA GLN A 64 -11.85 9.50 6.92
C GLN A 64 -11.81 10.56 5.81
N GLY A 65 -12.50 10.27 4.71
CA GLY A 65 -12.87 11.27 3.72
C GLY A 65 -14.38 11.50 3.69
N GLN A 66 -14.81 12.38 2.80
CA GLN A 66 -16.18 12.81 2.62
C GLN A 66 -17.16 11.64 2.43
N TYR A 67 -16.76 10.62 1.67
CA TYR A 67 -17.65 9.50 1.30
C TYR A 67 -17.25 8.17 1.92
N SER A 68 -15.96 7.96 2.17
CA SER A 68 -15.46 6.70 2.71
C SER A 68 -14.10 6.89 3.37
N SER A 69 -13.67 5.89 4.13
CA SER A 69 -12.32 5.87 4.69
C SER A 69 -11.36 5.18 3.74
N ILE A 70 -10.12 5.69 3.70
CA ILE A 70 -8.98 4.92 3.22
C ILE A 70 -8.27 4.30 4.42
N CYS A 71 -7.73 3.10 4.27
CA CYS A 71 -6.96 2.46 5.33
C CYS A 71 -5.70 1.82 4.78
N ALA A 72 -4.65 1.77 5.61
CA ALA A 72 -3.43 1.02 5.34
C ALA A 72 -3.59 -0.43 5.81
N PHE A 73 -3.22 -1.38 4.95
CA PHE A 73 -3.18 -2.82 5.27
C PHE A 73 -2.19 -3.54 4.35
N TYR A 74 -1.68 -4.68 4.82
CA TYR A 74 -0.83 -5.55 4.02
C TYR A 74 -1.64 -6.48 3.13
N GLN A 75 -1.18 -6.76 1.91
CA GLN A 75 -1.80 -7.72 0.99
C GLN A 75 -0.75 -8.47 0.14
N ASN A 76 -1.20 -9.37 -0.74
CA ASN A 76 -0.36 -10.23 -1.59
C ASN A 76 0.67 -11.04 -0.80
N GLY A 77 0.28 -11.57 0.36
CA GLY A 77 1.15 -12.38 1.22
C GLY A 77 2.09 -11.58 2.11
N ALA A 78 2.02 -10.24 2.09
CA ALA A 78 2.78 -9.41 3.02
C ALA A 78 2.18 -9.40 4.43
N SER A 79 3.07 -9.18 5.39
CA SER A 79 2.80 -8.77 6.76
C SER A 79 3.97 -7.90 7.24
N GLY A 80 3.83 -7.21 8.35
CA GLY A 80 4.89 -6.35 8.84
C GLY A 80 4.53 -5.64 10.13
N THR A 81 5.49 -4.89 10.65
CA THR A 81 5.30 -4.10 11.87
C THR A 81 4.77 -2.70 11.58
N ALA A 82 4.28 -2.00 12.61
CA ALA A 82 3.96 -0.57 12.48
C ALA A 82 5.18 0.27 12.05
N ASN A 83 6.40 -0.12 12.45
CA ASN A 83 7.63 0.51 12.00
C ASN A 83 7.86 0.34 10.49
N ASP A 84 7.67 -0.88 9.97
CA ASP A 84 7.78 -1.16 8.54
C ASP A 84 6.74 -0.34 7.76
N ALA A 85 5.49 -0.35 8.25
CA ALA A 85 4.39 0.37 7.63
C ALA A 85 4.62 1.89 7.60
N ALA A 86 5.17 2.48 8.66
CA ALA A 86 5.50 3.91 8.69
C ALA A 86 6.51 4.29 7.60
N GLY A 87 7.56 3.48 7.41
CA GLY A 87 8.54 3.69 6.35
C GLY A 87 7.94 3.51 4.95
N GLN A 88 7.10 2.50 4.78
CA GLN A 88 6.41 2.20 3.52
C GLN A 88 5.41 3.31 3.12
N LEU A 89 4.61 3.80 4.07
CA LEU A 89 3.69 4.92 3.87
C LEU A 89 4.43 6.21 3.57
N GLN A 90 5.58 6.46 4.23
CA GLN A 90 6.45 7.58 3.88
C GLN A 90 6.95 7.45 2.44
N GLY A 91 7.35 6.24 2.01
CA GLY A 91 7.74 5.97 0.63
C GLY A 91 6.64 6.29 -0.38
N LEU A 92 5.37 6.01 -0.08
CA LEU A 92 4.24 6.41 -0.93
C LEU A 92 4.06 7.93 -1.01
N VAL A 93 4.20 8.64 0.11
CA VAL A 93 4.17 10.12 0.14
C VAL A 93 5.31 10.70 -0.68
N ASP A 94 6.51 10.15 -0.55
CA ASP A 94 7.71 10.58 -1.28
C ASP A 94 7.55 10.32 -2.80
N HIS A 95 6.87 9.23 -3.15
CA HIS A 95 6.42 8.89 -4.50
C HIS A 95 5.22 9.72 -5.00
N LYS A 96 4.81 10.76 -4.26
CA LYS A 96 3.76 11.72 -4.61
C LYS A 96 2.35 11.13 -4.69
N CYS A 97 2.12 9.99 -4.03
CA CYS A 97 0.76 9.52 -3.82
C CYS A 97 0.07 10.42 -2.78
N SER A 98 -1.06 11.01 -3.14
CA SER A 98 -1.80 11.93 -2.25
C SER A 98 -2.81 11.21 -1.36
N GLN A 99 -3.35 10.08 -1.81
CA GLN A 99 -4.53 9.47 -1.22
C GLN A 99 -4.43 7.95 -1.16
N CYS A 100 -4.33 7.29 -2.31
CA CYS A 100 -4.20 5.83 -2.39
C CYS A 100 -2.91 5.43 -3.10
N GLY A 101 -2.48 4.20 -2.86
CA GLY A 101 -1.30 3.63 -3.50
C GLY A 101 -0.85 2.35 -2.84
N SER A 102 0.13 1.72 -3.47
CA SER A 102 0.77 0.53 -2.96
C SER A 102 2.28 0.58 -3.11
N ILE A 103 2.99 0.00 -2.16
CA ILE A 103 4.44 -0.11 -2.16
C ILE A 103 4.86 -1.56 -1.87
N PRO A 104 5.78 -2.15 -2.67
CA PRO A 104 6.28 -3.50 -2.44
C PRO A 104 6.95 -3.64 -1.07
N THR A 105 6.74 -4.76 -0.41
CA THR A 105 7.43 -5.10 0.85
C THR A 105 8.65 -5.99 0.63
N GLN A 106 8.78 -6.60 -0.55
CA GLN A 106 9.87 -7.48 -0.92
C GLN A 106 10.84 -6.80 -1.90
N PRO A 107 12.13 -7.23 -1.95
CA PRO A 107 13.07 -6.78 -2.96
C PRO A 107 12.57 -7.06 -4.39
N GLY A 108 13.00 -6.23 -5.34
CA GLY A 108 12.67 -6.40 -6.76
C GLY A 108 11.50 -5.55 -7.27
N ASN A 109 10.99 -4.63 -6.45
CA ASN A 109 9.98 -3.63 -6.83
C ASN A 109 8.74 -4.24 -7.53
N ASP A 110 8.15 -5.26 -6.90
CA ASP A 110 7.04 -6.02 -7.44
C ASP A 110 5.95 -6.20 -6.39
N VAL A 111 4.84 -5.48 -6.54
CA VAL A 111 3.74 -5.52 -5.57
C VAL A 111 3.02 -6.87 -5.52
N SER A 112 3.12 -7.67 -6.59
CA SER A 112 2.47 -8.99 -6.62
C SER A 112 3.09 -10.00 -5.65
N LYS A 113 4.28 -9.70 -5.13
CA LYS A 113 5.03 -10.52 -4.16
C LYS A 113 4.84 -10.10 -2.70
N GLY A 114 4.01 -9.09 -2.47
CA GLY A 114 3.77 -8.51 -1.15
C GLY A 114 3.81 -7.00 -1.22
N GLU A 115 2.78 -6.35 -0.69
CA GLU A 115 2.65 -4.90 -0.68
C GLU A 115 1.97 -4.39 0.60
N LEU A 116 2.33 -3.18 1.01
CA LEU A 116 1.47 -2.35 1.84
C LEU A 116 0.61 -1.49 0.92
N THR A 117 -0.70 -1.51 1.15
CA THR A 117 -1.68 -0.81 0.34
C THR A 117 -2.45 0.20 1.18
N VAL A 118 -2.71 1.38 0.60
CA VAL A 118 -3.71 2.33 1.07
C VAL A 118 -4.81 2.44 0.03
N ASN A 119 -6.01 2.03 0.40
CA ASN A 119 -7.17 2.05 -0.48
C ASN A 119 -8.46 2.28 0.30
N ILE A 120 -9.54 2.59 -0.42
CA ILE A 120 -10.89 2.71 0.12
C ILE A 120 -11.32 1.38 0.73
N VAL A 121 -11.90 1.45 1.93
CA VAL A 121 -12.55 0.32 2.59
C VAL A 121 -13.98 0.68 3.00
N SER A 122 -14.89 -0.28 2.86
CA SER A 122 -16.30 -0.12 3.25
C SER A 122 -16.54 -0.27 4.75
N ALA A 123 -15.66 -1.01 5.44
CA ALA A 123 -15.72 -1.25 6.88
C ALA A 123 -14.36 -0.91 7.52
N PRO A 124 -14.10 0.38 7.80
CA PRO A 124 -12.89 0.76 8.52
C PRO A 124 -12.94 0.23 9.96
N CYS A 125 -11.77 -0.10 10.51
CA CYS A 125 -11.61 -0.58 11.89
C CYS A 125 -12.07 0.43 12.96
N CYS A 126 -12.16 1.71 12.59
CA CYS A 126 -12.48 2.83 13.47
C CYS A 126 -13.12 3.98 12.67
N LYS A 127 -13.63 5.02 13.37
CA LYS A 127 -14.24 6.21 12.76
C LYS A 127 -13.29 7.40 12.81
N GLY A 128 -13.27 8.19 11.74
CA GLY A 128 -12.39 9.37 11.64
C GLY A 128 -10.96 9.00 11.24
N ASN A 129 -10.03 9.89 11.53
CA ASN A 129 -8.60 9.60 11.41
C ASN A 129 -8.16 8.88 12.69
N CYS A 130 -7.75 7.62 12.56
CA CYS A 130 -7.53 6.76 13.72
C CYS A 130 -6.54 5.63 13.44
N ALA A 131 -5.81 5.25 14.49
CA ALA A 131 -5.11 3.97 14.56
C ALA A 131 -6.11 2.85 14.88
N CYS A 132 -5.96 1.69 14.23
CA CYS A 132 -6.77 0.53 14.51
C CYS A 132 -6.39 -0.11 15.86
N PRO A 133 -7.32 -0.80 16.53
CA PRO A 133 -6.99 -1.59 17.72
C PRO A 133 -5.89 -2.63 17.44
N ILE A 134 -5.06 -2.81 18.45
CA ILE A 134 -3.84 -3.63 18.47
C ILE A 134 -4.14 -4.97 19.14
#